data_AF-A0A7V2WZA5-F1
#
_entry.id   AF-A0A7V2WZA5-F1
#
_cell.length_a   1.000
_cell.length_b   1.000
_cell.length_c   1.000
_cell.angle_alpha   90.00
_cell.angle_beta   90.00
_cell.angle_gamma   90.00
#
_symmetry.space_group_name_H-M   'P 1'
#
loop_
_entity.id
_entity.type
_entity.pdbx_description
1 polymer ?
#
loop_
_entity_poly.entity_id
_entity_poly.type
_entity_poly.pdbx_seq_one_letter_code
_entity_poly.pdbx_strand_id
1 'polypeptide(L)' 'MGRLGRLTVWAGAILSAAGLVAGFGALFLDAGGLAVELLGLVPVGFLLLLTGTVISQLHRAR' A
#
# COMPACT_ATOMS: atom_id res chain seq x y z
N MET A 1 -4.84 -20.55 -1.61
CA MET A 1 -5.08 -19.11 -1.34
C MET A 1 -3.85 -18.38 -0.79
N GLY A 2 -2.86 -19.06 -0.19
CA GLY A 2 -1.68 -18.39 0.39
C GLY A 2 -0.76 -17.64 -0.59
N ARG A 3 -0.72 -17.99 -1.88
CA ARG A 3 0.06 -17.23 -2.88
C ARG A 3 -0.61 -15.89 -3.23
N LEU A 4 -1.93 -15.88 -3.41
CA LEU A 4 -2.72 -14.67 -3.69
C LEU A 4 -2.70 -13.70 -2.49
N GLY A 5 -2.90 -14.21 -1.27
CA GLY A 5 -2.82 -13.40 -0.05
C GLY A 5 -1.43 -12.76 0.13
N ARG A 6 -0.36 -13.52 -0.08
CA ARG A 6 1.01 -12.99 -0.02
C ARG A 6 1.32 -11.97 -1.12
N LEU A 7 0.84 -12.19 -2.34
CA LEU A 7 1.02 -11.24 -3.45
C LEU A 7 0.32 -9.90 -3.14
N THR A 8 -0.92 -9.96 -2.64
CA THR A 8 -1.70 -8.77 -2.28
C THR A 8 -1.09 -8.01 -1.10
N VAL A 9 -0.51 -8.70 -0.11
CA VAL A 9 0.28 -8.07 0.95
C VAL A 9 1.47 -7.31 0.38
N TRP A 10 2.28 -7.93 -0.48
CA TRP A 10 3.44 -7.28 -1.07
C TRP A 10 3.06 -6.11 -1.98
N ALA A 11 2.02 -6.28 -2.80
CA ALA A 11 1.51 -5.20 -3.65
C ALA A 11 1.06 -4.00 -2.81
N GLY A 12 0.28 -4.24 -1.76
CA GLY A 12 -0.17 -3.18 -0.84
C GLY A 12 0.99 -2.50 -0.11
N ALA A 13 1.96 -3.28 0.39
CA ALA A 13 3.13 -2.74 1.08
C ALA A 13 3.98 -1.85 0.17
N ILE A 14 4.26 -2.30 -1.06
CA ILE A 14 5.04 -1.55 -2.05
C ILE A 14 4.29 -0.27 -2.43
N LEU A 15 2.98 -0.35 -2.66
CA LEU A 15 2.19 0.79 -3.09
C LEU A 15 2.08 1.86 -1.98
N SER A 16 1.92 1.44 -0.73
CA SER A 16 1.98 2.35 0.43
C SER A 16 3.36 2.97 0.59
N ALA A 17 4.43 2.19 0.49
CA ALA A 17 5.80 2.70 0.61
C ALA A 17 6.12 3.69 -0.51
N ALA A 18 5.75 3.38 -1.75
CA ALA A 18 5.93 4.27 -2.90
C ALA A 18 5.15 5.58 -2.72
N GLY A 19 3.89 5.51 -2.30
CA GLY A 19 3.07 6.70 -2.02
C GLY A 19 3.65 7.57 -0.90
N LEU A 20 4.19 6.97 0.16
CA LEU A 20 4.88 7.69 1.23
C LEU A 20 6.17 8.34 0.73
N VAL A 21 7.09 7.57 0.16
CA VAL A 21 8.41 8.06 -0.27
C VAL A 21 8.25 9.16 -1.32
N ALA A 22 7.41 8.93 -2.33
CA ALA A 22 7.23 9.87 -3.41
C ALA A 22 6.36 11.07 -2.97
N GLY A 23 5.31 10.85 -2.17
CA GLY A 23 4.44 11.92 -1.68
C GLY A 23 5.15 12.88 -0.72
N PHE A 24 5.87 12.37 0.26
CA PHE A 24 6.72 13.21 1.11
C PHE A 24 7.92 13.79 0.35
N GLY A 25 8.50 13.05 -0.60
CA GLY A 25 9.53 13.55 -1.51
C GLY A 25 9.06 14.77 -2.30
N ALA A 26 7.83 14.75 -2.81
CA ALA A 26 7.23 15.87 -3.54
C ALA A 26 7.04 17.11 -2.67
N LEU A 27 6.79 16.97 -1.36
CA LEU A 27 6.73 18.10 -0.44
C LEU A 27 8.08 18.83 -0.31
N PHE A 28 9.19 18.10 -0.34
CA PHE A 28 10.53 18.71 -0.32
C PHE A 28 10.86 19.48 -1.61
N LEU A 29 10.14 19.21 -2.69
CA LEU A 29 10.27 19.91 -3.97
C LEU A 29 9.23 21.03 -4.15
N ASP A 30 8.49 21.37 -3.07
CA ASP A 30 7.40 22.35 -3.08
C ASP A 30 6.25 22.00 -4.05
N ALA A 31 6.15 20.72 -4.44
CA ALA A 31 5.15 20.21 -5.37
C ALA A 31 3.89 19.72 -4.63
N GLY A 32 3.25 20.62 -3.88
CA GLY A 32 2.15 20.28 -2.95
C GLY A 32 0.97 19.53 -3.58
N GLY A 33 0.57 19.88 -4.81
CA GLY A 33 -0.51 19.17 -5.51
C GLY A 33 -0.16 17.71 -5.81
N LEU A 34 1.05 17.47 -6.32
CA LEU A 34 1.56 16.14 -6.62
C LEU A 34 1.79 15.32 -5.34
N ALA A 35 2.20 15.98 -4.25
CA ALA A 35 2.30 15.34 -2.94
C ALA A 35 0.96 14.80 -2.44
N VAL A 36 -0.13 15.56 -2.59
CA VAL A 36 -1.48 15.12 -2.17
C VAL A 36 -1.94 13.92 -2.98
N GLU A 37 -1.75 13.93 -4.30
CA GLU A 37 -2.10 12.80 -5.17
C GLU A 37 -1.33 11.53 -4.80
N LEU A 38 -0.02 11.65 -4.58
CA LEU A 38 0.84 10.52 -4.21
C LEU A 38 0.59 9.99 -2.80
N LEU A 39 0.34 10.88 -1.83
CA LEU A 39 -0.06 10.46 -0.49
C LEU A 39 -1.45 9.80 -0.51
N GLY A 40 -2.30 10.15 -1.47
CA GLY A 40 -3.56 9.48 -1.75
C GLY A 40 -3.43 7.99 -2.14
N LEU A 41 -2.26 7.55 -2.66
CA LEU A 41 -2.00 6.13 -2.91
C LEU A 41 -1.84 5.33 -1.61
N VAL A 42 -1.41 5.96 -0.52
CA VAL A 42 -1.16 5.26 0.76
C VAL A 42 -2.39 4.53 1.30
N PRO A 43 -3.58 5.16 1.43
CA PRO A 43 -4.78 4.44 1.88
C PRO A 43 -5.18 3.30 0.94
N VAL A 44 -4.96 3.42 -0.37
CA VAL A 44 -5.22 2.34 -1.34
C VAL A 44 -4.27 1.16 -1.12
N GLY A 45 -2.98 1.43 -0.94
CA GLY A 45 -1.98 0.41 -0.61
C GLY A 45 -2.27 -0.27 0.72
N PHE A 46 -2.71 0.49 1.72
CA PHE A 46 -3.09 -0.05 3.03
C PHE A 46 -4.30 -0.99 2.95
N LEU A 47 -5.34 -0.62 2.18
CA LEU A 47 -6.49 -1.50 1.96
C LEU A 47 -6.09 -2.83 1.31
N LEU A 48 -5.25 -2.79 0.28
CA LEU A 48 -4.71 -4.00 -0.36
C LEU A 48 -3.90 -4.86 0.60
N LEU A 49 -3.05 -4.24 1.42
CA LEU A 49 -2.25 -4.92 2.43
C LEU A 49 -3.15 -5.61 3.46
N LEU A 50 -4.18 -4.91 3.95
CA LEU A 50 -5.14 -5.45 4.90
C LEU A 50 -5.92 -6.63 4.30
N THR A 51 -6.45 -6.48 3.09
CA THR A 51 -7.16 -7.55 2.38
C THR A 51 -6.27 -8.77 2.20
N GLY A 52 -5.03 -8.59 1.74
CA GLY A 52 -4.09 -9.70 1.56
C GLY A 52 -3.72 -10.39 2.87
N THR A 53 -3.59 -9.61 3.95
CA THR A 53 -3.33 -10.15 5.30
C THR A 53 -4.49 -11.00 5.77
N VAL A 54 -5.72 -10.48 5.69
CA VAL A 54 -6.95 -11.19 6.07
C VAL A 54 -7.09 -12.50 5.29
N ILE A 55 -6.91 -12.48 3.97
CA ILE A 55 -6.95 -13.69 3.12
C ILE A 55 -5.89 -14.71 3.57
N SER A 56 -4.68 -14.25 3.88
CA SER A 56 -3.58 -15.11 4.31
C SER A 56 -3.84 -15.76 5.67
N GLN A 57 -4.42 -15.02 6.62
CA GLN A 57 -4.72 -15.52 7.97
C GLN A 57 -5.95 -16.44 7.99
N LEU A 58 -7.02 -16.09 7.28
CA LEU A 58 -8.21 -16.95 7.14
C LEU A 58 -7.87 -18.30 6.50
N HIS A 59 -6.94 -18.31 5.54
CA HIS A 59 -6.50 -19.56 4.92
C HIS A 59 -5.64 -20.42 5.87
N ARG A 60 -4.90 -19.81 6.81
CA ARG A 60 -4.09 -20.53 7.81
C ARG A 60 -4.93 -21.09 8.95
N ALA A 61 -6.05 -20.43 9.28
CA ALA A 61 -6.95 -20.84 10.37
C ALA A 61 -7.87 -22.02 10.02
N ARG A 62 -7.93 -22.42 8.74
CA ARG A 62 -8.59 -23.64 8.26
C ARG A 62 -7.55 -24.71 7.97
#